data_AF-A0A920QKL8-F1
#
_entry.id   AF-A0A920QKL8-F1
#
_cell.length_a   1.000
_cell.length_b   1.000
_cell.length_c   1.000
_cell.angle_alpha   90.00
_cell.angle_beta   90.00
_cell.angle_gamma   90.00
#
_symmetry.space_group_name_H-M   'P 1'
#
loop_
_entity.id
_entity.type
_entity.pdbx_description
1 polymer ?
#
loop_
_entity_poly.entity_id
_entity_poly.type
_entity_poly.pdbx_seq_one_letter_code
_entity_poly.pdbx_strand_id
1 'polypeptide(L)'
;MPFPFLDSFLPTFVLYFPGGIGPFRWAALSGDPEDIYRTDAKVKELIPDNPHLHHWIDMAQERIAFQGLPARICWVGLGDRHRLGLAFNEMVAKGELKAPVVIGRDHLDGGSVASPNRETEAMKEDLMPFRIGLC
;
A
#
# COMPACT_ATOMS: atom_id res chain seq x y z
N MET A 1 16.00 8.91 26.47
CA MET A 1 15.79 10.35 26.22
C MET A 1 15.35 10.48 24.77
N PRO A 2 14.22 11.13 24.45
CA PRO A 2 13.87 11.38 23.05
C PRO A 2 14.86 12.40 22.48
N PHE A 3 15.27 12.21 21.22
CA PHE A 3 16.19 13.12 20.54
C PHE A 3 15.43 14.41 20.17
N PRO A 4 15.82 15.59 20.65
CA PRO A 4 15.02 16.81 20.55
C PRO A 4 15.00 17.47 19.14
N PHE A 5 15.57 16.85 18.12
CA PHE A 5 15.74 17.44 16.78
C PHE A 5 15.23 16.56 15.62
N LEU A 6 14.67 15.39 15.91
CA LEU A 6 14.00 14.57 14.91
C LEU A 6 12.52 14.53 15.26
N ASP A 7 11.73 15.41 14.64
CA ASP A 7 10.31 15.11 14.47
C ASP A 7 10.25 13.80 13.67
N SER A 8 9.97 12.70 14.37
CA SER A 8 9.79 11.41 13.73
C SER A 8 8.64 11.56 12.74
N PHE A 9 8.79 11.02 11.52
CA PHE A 9 7.74 11.01 10.49
C PHE A 9 6.50 10.19 10.92
N LEU A 10 6.63 9.42 12.00
CA LEU A 10 5.66 8.45 12.49
C LEU A 10 4.32 8.93 13.04
N PRO A 11 4.20 10.06 13.76
CA PRO A 11 2.93 10.50 14.34
C PRO A 11 1.82 10.61 13.29
N THR A 12 2.19 10.87 12.03
CA THR A 12 1.27 10.96 10.88
C THR A 12 0.93 9.58 10.27
N PHE A 13 1.84 8.60 10.31
CA PHE A 13 1.65 7.26 9.73
C PHE A 13 0.96 6.27 10.67
N VAL A 14 1.20 6.38 11.98
CA VAL A 14 0.58 5.52 13.00
C VAL A 14 -0.96 5.62 12.98
N LEU A 15 -1.51 6.74 12.53
CA LEU A 15 -2.96 6.95 12.37
C LEU A 15 -3.60 6.06 11.29
N TYR A 16 -2.84 5.54 10.33
CA TYR A 16 -3.35 4.72 9.22
C TYR A 16 -3.43 3.21 9.57
N PHE A 17 -2.65 2.76 10.55
CA PHE A 17 -2.58 1.34 10.92
C PHE A 17 -3.84 0.75 11.59
N PRO A 18 -4.61 1.49 12.41
CA PRO A 18 -5.86 0.96 12.98
C PRO A 18 -6.90 0.54 11.94
N GLY A 19 -6.86 1.13 10.73
CA GLY A 19 -7.68 0.72 9.58
C GLY A 19 -6.99 -0.24 8.61
N GLY A 20 -5.78 -0.70 8.94
CA GLY A 20 -4.95 -1.53 8.06
C GLY A 20 -4.54 -0.84 6.76
N ILE A 21 -4.56 0.50 6.71
CA ILE A 21 -4.16 1.26 5.52
C ILE A 21 -2.64 1.25 5.45
N GLY A 22 -2.11 0.85 4.30
CA GLY A 22 -0.68 0.71 4.10
C GLY A 22 -0.32 0.61 2.61
N PRO A 23 0.98 0.45 2.29
CA PRO A 23 1.51 0.60 0.94
C PRO A 23 1.27 -0.63 0.05
N PHE A 24 -0.01 -0.92 -0.20
CA PHE A 24 -0.45 -1.95 -1.12
C PHE A 24 -0.03 -1.61 -2.55
N ARG A 25 0.50 -2.59 -3.27
CA ARG A 25 1.01 -2.39 -4.63
C ARG A 25 0.79 -3.62 -5.49
N TRP A 26 0.78 -3.42 -6.79
CA TRP A 26 0.78 -4.52 -7.75
C TRP A 26 1.62 -4.19 -8.99
N ALA A 27 2.04 -5.23 -9.70
CA ALA A 27 2.81 -5.14 -10.94
C ALA A 27 2.21 -6.06 -12.00
N ALA A 28 2.13 -5.58 -13.24
CA ALA A 28 1.64 -6.35 -14.38
C ALA A 28 2.76 -7.20 -14.99
N LEU A 29 2.63 -8.53 -14.95
CA LEU A 29 3.66 -9.44 -15.50
C LEU A 29 3.67 -9.45 -17.04
N SER A 30 2.66 -8.88 -17.68
CA SER A 30 2.62 -8.68 -19.13
C SER A 30 3.69 -7.70 -19.61
N GLY A 31 4.16 -6.80 -18.73
CA GLY A 31 4.98 -5.67 -19.11
C GLY A 31 4.20 -4.55 -19.82
N ASP A 32 2.88 -4.68 -19.96
CA ASP A 32 2.04 -3.72 -20.68
C ASP A 32 1.45 -2.66 -19.72
N PRO A 33 1.74 -1.36 -19.94
CA PRO A 33 1.17 -0.28 -19.14
C PRO A 33 -0.36 -0.26 -19.10
N GLU A 34 -1.01 -0.75 -20.16
CA GLU A 34 -2.47 -0.78 -20.27
C GLU A 34 -3.12 -1.64 -19.18
N ASP A 35 -2.45 -2.72 -18.74
CA ASP A 35 -2.95 -3.53 -17.63
C ASP A 35 -3.02 -2.72 -16.33
N ILE A 36 -2.07 -1.80 -16.10
CA ILE A 36 -2.11 -0.90 -14.95
C ILE A 36 -3.26 0.11 -15.08
N TYR A 37 -3.48 0.70 -16.25
CA TYR A 37 -4.58 1.65 -16.45
C TYR A 37 -5.96 0.98 -16.28
N ARG A 38 -6.10 -0.28 -16.69
CA ARG A 38 -7.30 -1.08 -16.44
C ARG A 38 -7.52 -1.34 -14.96
N THR A 39 -6.46 -1.72 -14.23
CA THR A 39 -6.55 -1.88 -12.77
C THR A 39 -6.85 -0.57 -12.05
N ASP A 40 -6.30 0.57 -12.51
CA ASP A 40 -6.60 1.90 -11.96
C ASP A 40 -8.10 2.22 -12.11
N ALA A 41 -8.69 1.97 -13.28
CA ALA A 41 -10.12 2.13 -13.50
C ALA A 41 -10.95 1.22 -12.60
N LYS A 42 -10.55 -0.05 -12.45
CA LYS A 42 -11.23 -1.00 -11.55
C LYS A 42 -11.17 -0.56 -10.09
N VAL A 43 -10.04 0.02 -9.65
CA VAL A 43 -9.92 0.55 -8.28
C VAL A 43 -10.94 1.67 -8.05
N LYS A 44 -11.07 2.62 -9.00
CA LYS A 44 -12.04 3.70 -8.89
C LYS A 44 -13.50 3.21 -8.87
N GLU A 45 -13.79 2.16 -9.63
CA GLU A 45 -15.12 1.52 -9.66
C GLU A 45 -15.47 0.86 -8.31
N LEU A 46 -14.52 0.16 -7.70
CA LEU A 46 -14.78 -0.59 -6.45
C LEU A 46 -14.77 0.28 -5.20
N ILE A 47 -14.14 1.45 -5.27
CA ILE A 47 -14.00 2.41 -4.17
C ILE A 47 -14.43 3.80 -4.68
N PRO A 48 -15.74 3.99 -5.02
CA PRO A 48 -16.21 5.21 -5.67
C PRO A 48 -16.19 6.42 -4.75
N ASP A 49 -16.41 6.23 -3.45
CA ASP A 49 -16.61 7.32 -2.48
C ASP A 49 -15.30 7.84 -1.86
N ASN A 50 -14.16 7.64 -2.53
CA ASN A 50 -12.84 8.07 -2.04
C ASN A 50 -12.17 9.05 -3.02
N PRO A 51 -12.48 10.36 -2.94
CA PRO A 51 -11.95 11.36 -3.88
C PRO A 51 -10.42 11.51 -3.77
N HIS A 52 -9.84 11.32 -2.59
CA HIS A 52 -8.39 11.37 -2.40
C HIS A 52 -7.68 10.23 -3.13
N LEU A 53 -8.25 9.02 -3.08
CA LEU A 53 -7.75 7.85 -3.82
C LEU A 53 -7.81 8.08 -5.33
N HIS A 54 -8.91 8.64 -5.83
CA HIS A 54 -9.09 8.89 -7.25
C HIS A 54 -8.09 9.93 -7.75
N HIS A 55 -7.94 11.02 -7.00
CA HIS A 55 -6.95 12.05 -7.31
C HIS A 55 -5.51 11.51 -7.27
N TRP A 56 -5.19 10.63 -6.31
CA TRP A 56 -3.90 9.94 -6.28
C TRP A 56 -3.65 9.14 -7.56
N ILE A 57 -4.64 8.36 -8.01
CA ILE A 57 -4.54 7.56 -9.24
C ILE A 57 -4.31 8.47 -10.46
N ASP A 58 -5.07 9.56 -10.57
CA ASP A 58 -4.91 10.53 -11.67
C ASP A 58 -3.51 11.13 -11.70
N MET A 59 -3.04 11.62 -10.55
CA MET A 59 -1.69 12.17 -10.41
C MET A 59 -0.61 11.13 -10.70
N ALA A 60 -0.82 9.88 -10.28
CA ALA A 60 0.12 8.81 -10.50
C ALA A 60 0.16 8.35 -11.97
N GLN A 61 -0.92 8.53 -12.74
CA GLN A 61 -0.90 8.32 -14.19
C GLN A 61 -0.18 9.47 -14.92
N GLU A 62 -0.43 10.72 -14.52
CA GLU A 62 0.14 11.89 -15.18
C GLU A 62 1.62 12.14 -14.88
N ARG A 63 2.06 11.82 -13.65
CA ARG A 63 3.36 12.29 -13.12
C ARG A 63 4.40 11.20 -12.94
N ILE A 64 4.00 9.92 -12.90
CA ILE A 64 4.91 8.83 -12.54
C ILE A 64 5.18 7.96 -13.76
N ALA A 65 6.44 7.98 -14.23
CA ALA A 65 6.89 7.07 -15.27
C ALA A 65 7.13 5.66 -14.69
N PHE A 66 6.75 4.63 -15.45
CA PHE A 66 7.01 3.25 -15.06
C PHE A 66 8.50 2.90 -15.12
N GLN A 67 8.94 2.03 -14.23
CA GLN A 67 10.32 1.52 -14.16
C GLN A 67 10.31 -0.01 -14.15
N GLY A 68 10.82 -0.64 -15.21
CA GLY A 68 10.73 -2.10 -15.37
C GLY A 68 9.30 -2.54 -15.68
N LEU A 69 8.77 -3.50 -14.94
CA LEU A 69 7.37 -3.88 -15.07
C LEU A 69 6.46 -2.72 -14.64
N PRO A 70 5.43 -2.37 -15.42
CA PRO A 70 4.42 -1.41 -15.00
C PRO A 70 3.81 -1.82 -13.65
N ALA A 71 3.81 -0.89 -12.70
CA ALA A 71 3.37 -1.12 -11.35
C ALA A 71 2.66 0.10 -10.78
N ARG A 72 1.75 -0.14 -9.84
CA ARG A 72 1.01 0.91 -9.12
C ARG A 72 1.10 0.66 -7.63
N ILE A 73 1.28 1.74 -6.88
CA ILE A 73 1.12 1.76 -5.43
C ILE A 73 -0.16 2.54 -5.10
N CYS A 74 -0.91 2.02 -4.14
CA CYS A 74 -2.18 2.59 -3.71
C CYS A 74 -2.37 2.28 -2.23
N TRP A 75 -2.55 3.31 -1.41
CA TRP A 75 -2.72 3.12 0.02
C TRP A 75 -4.17 2.71 0.32
N VAL A 76 -4.38 1.42 0.60
CA VAL A 76 -5.72 0.86 0.86
C VAL A 76 -5.75 0.04 2.15
N GLY A 77 -6.91 0.08 2.80
CA GLY A 77 -7.15 -0.50 4.13
C GLY A 77 -7.53 -1.97 4.14
N LEU A 78 -7.76 -2.47 5.35
CA LEU A 78 -8.39 -3.76 5.58
C LEU A 78 -9.78 -3.77 4.93
N GLY A 79 -10.14 -4.85 4.25
CA GLY A 79 -11.36 -4.92 3.44
C GLY A 79 -11.09 -4.65 1.96
N ASP A 80 -10.61 -3.46 1.60
CA ASP A 80 -10.43 -3.15 0.18
C ASP A 80 -9.31 -3.95 -0.49
N ARG A 81 -8.25 -4.31 0.24
CA ARG A 81 -7.15 -5.15 -0.29
C ARG A 81 -7.64 -6.48 -0.87
N HIS A 82 -8.54 -7.19 -0.17
CA HIS A 82 -9.03 -8.49 -0.65
C HIS A 82 -10.02 -8.31 -1.81
N ARG A 83 -10.87 -7.27 -1.76
CA ARG A 83 -11.80 -6.94 -2.85
C ARG A 83 -11.05 -6.64 -4.15
N LEU A 84 -10.00 -5.83 -4.07
CA LEU A 84 -9.12 -5.52 -5.20
C LEU A 84 -8.40 -6.77 -5.71
N GLY A 85 -7.82 -7.58 -4.81
CA GLY A 85 -7.14 -8.80 -5.21
C GLY A 85 -8.03 -9.79 -5.94
N LEU A 86 -9.27 -9.99 -5.47
CA LEU A 86 -10.25 -10.84 -6.14
C LEU A 86 -10.67 -10.26 -7.50
N ALA A 87 -10.93 -8.96 -7.57
CA ALA A 87 -11.31 -8.31 -8.82
C ALA A 87 -10.19 -8.38 -9.87
N PHE A 88 -8.94 -8.14 -9.49
CA PHE A 88 -7.82 -8.27 -10.41
C PHE A 88 -7.66 -9.71 -10.90
N ASN A 89 -7.81 -10.69 -10.01
CA ASN A 89 -7.78 -12.10 -10.39
C ASN A 89 -8.92 -12.47 -11.37
N GLU A 90 -10.12 -11.91 -11.17
CA GLU A 90 -11.24 -12.08 -12.09
C GLU A 90 -10.96 -11.43 -13.45
N MET A 91 -10.37 -10.24 -13.48
CA MET A 91 -9.96 -9.57 -14.72
C MET A 91 -8.93 -10.40 -15.51
N VAL A 92 -7.97 -11.03 -14.81
CA VAL A 92 -7.04 -11.99 -15.45
C VAL A 92 -7.80 -13.18 -16.01
N ALA A 93 -8.71 -13.79 -15.24
CA ALA A 93 -9.49 -14.95 -15.67
C ALA A 93 -10.38 -14.65 -16.89
N LYS A 94 -10.90 -13.42 -17.01
CA LYS A 94 -11.71 -12.95 -18.15
C LYS A 94 -10.87 -12.51 -19.35
N GLY A 95 -9.54 -12.45 -19.23
CA GLY A 95 -8.66 -11.91 -20.26
C GLY A 95 -8.75 -10.38 -20.42
N GLU A 96 -9.34 -9.68 -19.45
CA GLU A 96 -9.32 -8.22 -19.37
C GLU A 96 -7.92 -7.70 -19.04
N LEU A 97 -7.09 -8.49 -18.35
CA LEU A 97 -5.65 -8.24 -18.22
C LEU A 97 -4.88 -9.22 -19.09
N LYS A 98 -3.80 -8.76 -19.73
CA LYS A 98 -3.03 -9.55 -20.72
C LYS A 98 -2.23 -10.68 -20.09
N ALA A 99 -1.88 -10.55 -18.81
CA ALA A 99 -1.17 -11.59 -18.05
C ALA A 99 -1.52 -11.46 -16.54
N PRO A 100 -1.08 -12.42 -15.70
CA PRO A 100 -1.25 -12.31 -14.26
C PRO A 100 -0.59 -11.05 -13.67
N VAL A 101 -1.14 -10.59 -12.55
CA VAL A 101 -0.58 -9.48 -11.76
C VAL A 101 -0.01 -10.01 -10.45
N VAL A 102 1.16 -9.50 -10.04
CA VAL A 102 1.71 -9.77 -8.72
C VAL A 102 1.21 -8.69 -7.76
N ILE A 103 0.66 -9.11 -6.63
CA ILE A 103 0.21 -8.22 -5.56
C ILE A 103 1.18 -8.32 -4.39
N GLY A 104 1.56 -7.18 -3.83
CA GLY A 104 2.49 -7.10 -2.72
C GLY A 104 2.37 -5.81 -1.95
N ARG A 105 3.40 -5.51 -1.16
CA ARG A 105 3.51 -4.31 -0.33
C ARG A 105 4.95 -4.10 0.11
N ASP A 106 5.20 -2.95 0.73
CA ASP A 106 6.38 -2.79 1.57
C ASP A 106 6.27 -3.65 2.84
N HIS A 107 7.41 -3.90 3.49
CA HIS A 107 7.46 -4.44 4.85
C HIS A 107 6.98 -3.42 5.90
N LEU A 108 7.01 -2.13 5.56
CA LEU A 108 6.35 -1.06 6.32
C LEU A 108 4.84 -1.16 6.13
N ASP A 109 4.17 -1.93 6.99
CA ASP A 109 2.73 -2.11 6.99
C ASP A 109 2.24 -2.45 8.40
N GLY A 110 0.95 -2.24 8.67
CA GLY A 110 0.40 -2.15 10.03
C GLY A 110 0.53 -3.38 10.93
N GLY A 111 1.08 -4.49 10.46
CA GLY A 111 1.34 -5.68 11.26
C GLY A 111 2.55 -6.49 10.82
N SER A 112 3.49 -5.91 10.07
CA SER A 112 4.60 -6.69 9.48
C SER A 112 6.00 -6.21 9.87
N VAL A 113 6.12 -5.30 10.83
CA VAL A 113 7.39 -4.71 11.22
C VAL A 113 7.41 -4.40 12.72
N ALA A 114 8.54 -4.70 13.36
CA ALA A 114 8.90 -4.24 14.69
C ALA A 114 10.22 -3.47 14.56
N SER A 115 10.18 -2.16 14.75
CA SER A 115 11.29 -1.24 14.46
C SER A 115 11.23 -0.05 15.43
N PRO A 116 11.83 -0.18 16.63
CA PRO A 116 11.63 0.76 17.75
C PRO A 116 12.13 2.19 17.51
N ASN A 117 12.99 2.40 16.51
CA ASN A 117 13.49 3.72 16.11
C ASN A 117 12.80 4.25 14.84
N ARG A 118 11.78 3.53 14.36
CA ARG A 118 10.93 3.88 13.22
C ARG A 118 9.52 3.37 13.49
N GLU A 119 9.02 2.38 12.75
CA GLU A 119 7.59 2.03 12.60
C GLU A 119 6.85 1.73 13.91
N THR A 120 7.57 1.39 14.98
CA THR A 120 6.99 1.10 16.29
C THR A 120 7.56 1.98 17.41
N GLU A 121 8.12 3.13 17.06
CA GLU A 121 8.59 4.14 18.01
C GLU A 121 7.42 4.66 18.85
N ALA A 122 7.65 4.80 20.16
CA ALA A 122 6.69 5.38 21.13
C ALA A 122 5.29 4.71 21.17
N MET A 123 5.18 3.43 20.79
CA MET A 123 3.97 2.65 21.05
C MET A 123 3.64 2.62 22.54
N LYS A 124 2.34 2.67 22.89
CA LYS A 124 1.88 2.54 24.29
C LYS A 124 2.43 1.24 24.89
N GLU A 125 2.95 1.31 26.12
CA GLU A 125 3.81 0.26 26.71
C GLU A 125 3.18 -1.14 26.72
N ASP A 126 1.86 -1.26 26.77
CA ASP A 126 1.16 -2.55 26.80
C ASP A 126 1.16 -3.29 25.44
N LEU A 127 1.68 -2.68 24.36
CA LEU A 127 1.72 -3.24 23.01
C LEU A 127 3.12 -3.72 22.58
N MET A 128 4.12 -3.57 23.44
CA MET A 128 5.51 -3.98 23.19
C MET A 128 5.98 -4.99 24.25
N PRO A 129 5.67 -6.29 24.11
CA PRO A 129 6.06 -7.30 25.10
C PRO A 129 7.57 -7.54 25.21
N PHE A 130 8.38 -6.95 24.33
CA PHE A 130 9.84 -7.08 24.35
C PHE A 130 10.50 -5.73 24.14
N ARG A 131 11.02 -5.13 25.21
CA ARG A 131 12.24 -4.33 25.10
C ARG A 131 13.32 -5.28 24.61
N ILE A 132 13.63 -5.25 23.32
CA ILE A 132 14.84 -5.88 22.79
C ILE A 132 16.00 -5.06 23.35
N GLY A 133 16.42 -5.42 24.57
CA GLY A 133 17.73 -5.08 25.08
C GLY A 133 18.73 -5.74 24.14
N LEU A 134 19.54 -4.91 23.47
CA LEU A 134 20.72 -5.35 22.77
C LEU A 134 21.53 -6.26 23.69
N CYS A 135 21.71 -7.53 23.28
CA CYS A 135 22.96 -8.25 23.58
C CYS A 135 24.06 -7.69 22.68
#